data_AF-A0A0Q8SRZ1-F1
#
_entry.id   AF-A0A0Q8SRZ1-F1
#
_cell.length_a   1.000
_cell.length_b   1.000
_cell.length_c   1.000
_cell.angle_alpha   90.00
_cell.angle_beta   90.00
_cell.angle_gamma   90.00
#
_symmetry.space_group_name_H-M   'P 1'
#
loop_
_entity.id
_entity.type
_entity.pdbx_description
1 polymer ?
#
loop_
_entity_poly.entity_id
_entity_poly.type
_entity_poly.pdbx_seq_one_letter_code
_entity_poly.pdbx_strand_id
1 'polypeptide(L)'
;MKSANPLLVATLLALGGAQAWAASDAVAEFKTLVANCKAFYAAKPATEVQFSEGLKSWIKTARLPIEVRYDVKKTDSLIRPFSAFIEITEVVAHVKAPGEEAARQLKVTAGDGLWDSSRFMYMLNFVYEDGRWVPVDDLRSRAARDKGAKGAKQFAKPFSMASSAADMQDPKAPYAACVPK
;
A
#
# COMPACT_ATOMS: atom_id res chain seq x y z
N MET A 1 48.90 12.12 -61.48
CA MET A 1 49.72 11.63 -60.37
C MET A 1 48.84 11.53 -59.13
N LYS A 2 48.85 10.36 -58.47
CA LYS A 2 48.01 9.99 -57.33
C LYS A 2 48.36 10.84 -56.10
N SER A 3 47.36 11.38 -55.41
CA SER A 3 47.50 11.81 -54.01
C SER A 3 46.54 10.97 -53.16
N ALA A 4 47.11 10.34 -52.14
CA ALA A 4 46.47 9.41 -51.22
C ALA A 4 45.82 10.18 -50.07
N ASN A 5 44.57 9.81 -49.71
CA ASN A 5 43.93 10.24 -48.48
C ASN A 5 44.18 9.16 -47.40
N PRO A 6 44.83 9.48 -46.28
CA PRO A 6 44.97 8.55 -45.18
C PRO A 6 43.67 8.52 -44.36
N LEU A 7 43.04 7.35 -44.35
CA LEU A 7 42.24 6.85 -43.24
C LEU A 7 43.11 6.88 -41.97
N LEU A 8 42.67 7.52 -40.89
CA LEU A 8 42.94 7.02 -39.53
C LEU A 8 42.04 7.68 -38.47
N VAL A 9 41.12 6.83 -37.97
CA VAL A 9 40.83 6.59 -36.55
C VAL A 9 40.42 7.79 -35.71
N ALA A 10 39.11 7.90 -35.45
CA ALA A 10 38.59 8.63 -34.31
C ALA A 10 37.57 7.76 -33.55
N THR A 11 38.05 7.20 -32.45
CA THR A 11 37.37 7.19 -31.14
C THR A 11 36.00 6.50 -31.04
N LEU A 12 36.00 5.17 -30.88
CA LEU A 12 34.91 4.42 -30.23
C LEU A 12 35.35 4.05 -28.81
N LEU A 13 35.18 4.96 -27.86
CA LEU A 13 35.35 4.69 -26.43
C LEU A 13 34.39 5.57 -25.63
N ALA A 14 33.65 4.93 -24.72
CA ALA A 14 32.77 5.47 -23.67
C ALA A 14 31.24 5.37 -23.92
N LEU A 15 30.72 4.15 -24.07
CA LEU A 15 29.31 3.81 -23.77
C LEU A 15 29.18 2.91 -22.53
N GLY A 16 30.14 2.98 -21.60
CA GLY A 16 30.18 2.13 -20.40
C GLY A 16 29.77 2.79 -19.09
N GLY A 17 29.27 4.04 -19.09
CA GLY A 17 29.14 4.85 -17.86
C GLY A 17 27.73 5.03 -17.29
N ALA A 18 26.66 4.65 -17.99
CA ALA A 18 25.30 5.12 -17.65
C ALA A 18 24.50 4.23 -16.68
N GLN A 19 25.01 3.06 -16.26
CA GLN A 19 24.19 2.08 -15.53
C GLN A 19 24.18 2.26 -13.99
N ALA A 20 25.09 3.05 -13.42
CA ALA A 20 25.13 3.27 -11.96
C ALA A 20 24.12 4.33 -11.49
N TRP A 21 23.78 5.31 -12.33
CA TRP A 21 22.82 6.37 -12.00
C TRP A 21 21.37 5.86 -11.98
N ALA A 22 21.02 4.95 -12.90
CA ALA A 22 19.68 4.37 -12.96
C ALA A 22 19.25 3.63 -11.66
N ALA A 23 20.22 3.11 -10.89
CA ALA A 23 19.93 2.38 -9.65
C ALA A 23 19.55 3.29 -8.47
N SER A 24 20.19 4.46 -8.33
CA SER A 24 19.82 5.43 -7.28
C SER A 24 18.46 6.05 -7.57
N ASP A 25 18.18 6.29 -8.85
CA ASP A 25 16.97 6.96 -9.30
C ASP A 25 15.75 6.06 -9.09
N ALA A 26 15.84 4.77 -9.41
CA ALA A 26 14.76 3.81 -9.18
C ALA A 26 14.34 3.73 -7.69
N VAL A 27 15.29 3.72 -6.75
CA VAL A 27 14.98 3.67 -5.31
C VAL A 27 14.36 5.00 -4.85
N ALA A 28 14.85 6.14 -5.34
CA ALA A 28 14.28 7.44 -5.02
C ALA A 28 12.85 7.58 -5.54
N GLU A 29 12.60 7.17 -6.79
CA GLU A 29 11.27 7.11 -7.39
C GLU A 29 10.31 6.20 -6.59
N PHE A 30 10.78 5.04 -6.14
CA PHE A 30 9.96 4.16 -5.33
C PHE A 30 9.55 4.78 -3.99
N LYS A 31 10.46 5.53 -3.36
CA LYS A 31 10.14 6.28 -2.14
C LYS A 31 9.06 7.33 -2.37
N THR A 32 9.02 7.94 -3.55
CA THR A 32 7.92 8.84 -3.95
C THR A 32 6.59 8.09 -4.04
N LEU A 33 6.56 6.88 -4.62
CA LEU A 33 5.35 6.04 -4.61
C LEU A 33 4.88 5.72 -3.18
N VAL A 34 5.81 5.35 -2.29
CA VAL A 34 5.51 5.11 -0.87
C VAL A 34 4.96 6.36 -0.18
N ALA A 35 5.52 7.54 -0.48
CA ALA A 35 5.03 8.81 0.06
C ALA A 35 3.61 9.12 -0.42
N ASN A 36 3.30 8.87 -1.68
CA ASN A 36 1.95 9.02 -2.23
C ASN A 36 0.94 8.09 -1.54
N CYS A 37 1.31 6.81 -1.34
CA CYS A 37 0.49 5.89 -0.55
C CYS A 37 0.20 6.46 0.84
N LYS A 38 1.24 6.90 1.57
CA LYS A 38 1.09 7.46 2.91
C LYS A 38 0.16 8.67 2.92
N ALA A 39 0.33 9.58 1.96
CA ALA A 39 -0.50 10.77 1.83
C ALA A 39 -1.98 10.44 1.57
N PHE A 40 -2.26 9.46 0.70
CA PHE A 40 -3.62 9.02 0.42
C PHE A 40 -4.35 8.53 1.68
N TYR A 41 -3.70 7.68 2.47
CA TYR A 41 -4.31 7.17 3.69
C TYR A 41 -4.37 8.21 4.81
N ALA A 42 -3.39 9.13 4.88
CA ALA A 42 -3.43 10.26 5.81
C ALA A 42 -4.57 11.26 5.51
N ALA A 43 -5.01 11.35 4.25
CA ALA A 43 -6.14 12.18 3.85
C ALA A 43 -7.51 11.60 4.26
N LYS A 44 -7.58 10.30 4.61
CA LYS A 44 -8.82 9.70 5.11
C LYS A 44 -9.17 10.27 6.49
N PRO A 45 -10.45 10.55 6.78
CA PRO A 45 -10.82 11.04 8.11
C PRO A 45 -10.50 9.99 9.17
N ALA A 46 -9.76 10.41 10.20
CA ALA A 46 -9.34 9.56 11.31
C ALA A 46 -10.54 9.02 12.10
N THR A 47 -11.65 9.76 12.15
CA THR A 47 -12.89 9.32 12.77
C THR A 47 -14.10 9.76 11.98
N GLU A 48 -15.13 8.93 12.00
CA GLU A 48 -16.41 9.17 11.34
C GLU A 48 -17.53 8.67 12.25
N VAL A 49 -18.62 9.42 12.35
CA VAL A 49 -19.80 9.03 13.13
C VAL A 49 -20.98 8.93 12.17
N GLN A 50 -21.62 7.77 12.16
CA GLN A 50 -22.77 7.50 11.29
C GLN A 50 -23.82 6.69 12.03
N PHE A 51 -25.10 6.92 11.72
CA PHE A 51 -26.16 6.07 12.21
C PHE A 51 -26.23 4.80 11.37
N SER A 52 -26.19 3.63 12.02
CA SER A 52 -26.36 2.35 11.34
C SER A 52 -27.80 1.89 11.46
N GLU A 53 -28.52 1.89 10.34
CA GLU A 53 -29.91 1.41 10.28
C GLU A 53 -30.04 -0.06 10.68
N GLY A 54 -29.09 -0.91 10.28
CA GLY A 54 -29.12 -2.34 10.59
C GLY A 54 -28.88 -2.65 12.07
N LEU A 55 -28.10 -1.81 12.77
CA LEU A 55 -27.78 -1.99 14.19
C LEU A 55 -28.61 -1.07 15.09
N LYS A 56 -29.44 -0.19 14.51
CA LYS A 56 -30.24 0.84 15.19
C LYS A 56 -29.44 1.59 16.26
N SER A 57 -28.21 1.96 15.91
CA SER A 57 -27.24 2.57 16.84
C SER A 57 -26.30 3.50 16.09
N TRP A 58 -25.80 4.52 16.79
CA TRP A 58 -24.75 5.39 16.31
C TRP A 58 -23.41 4.67 16.38
N ILE A 59 -22.68 4.64 15.27
CA ILE A 59 -21.38 3.99 15.16
C ILE A 59 -20.32 5.06 14.98
N LYS A 60 -19.34 5.09 15.87
CA LYS A 60 -18.07 5.76 15.63
C LYS A 60 -17.11 4.78 14.98
N THR A 61 -16.73 5.08 13.75
CA THR A 61 -15.62 4.43 13.06
C THR A 61 -14.36 5.23 13.36
N ALA A 62 -13.31 4.58 13.84
CA ALA A 62 -12.00 5.19 14.01
C ALA A 62 -10.96 4.41 13.19
N ARG A 63 -10.21 5.15 12.37
CA ARG A 63 -9.06 4.62 11.62
C ARG A 63 -7.82 4.94 12.44
N LEU A 64 -7.16 3.89 12.92
CA LEU A 64 -5.90 4.03 13.62
C LEU A 64 -4.78 4.40 12.63
N PRO A 65 -3.67 4.97 13.12
CA PRO A 65 -2.52 5.25 12.26
C PRO A 65 -2.12 4.01 11.46
N ILE A 66 -2.02 4.18 10.15
CA ILE A 66 -1.62 3.10 9.26
C ILE A 66 -0.13 2.79 9.41
N GLU A 67 0.22 1.53 9.27
CA GLU A 67 1.62 1.10 9.16
C GLU A 67 1.94 0.83 7.69
N VAL A 68 2.99 1.49 7.17
CA VAL A 68 3.48 1.26 5.80
C VAL A 68 4.89 0.73 5.87
N ARG A 69 5.07 -0.50 5.39
CA ARG A 69 6.37 -1.15 5.23
C ARG A 69 6.66 -1.31 3.75
N TYR A 70 7.92 -1.19 3.38
CA TYR A 70 8.31 -1.36 1.98
C TYR A 70 9.74 -1.88 1.90
N ASP A 71 10.05 -2.51 0.79
CA ASP A 71 11.41 -2.97 0.48
C ASP A 71 11.64 -2.91 -1.02
N VAL A 72 12.89 -2.65 -1.42
CA VAL A 72 13.33 -2.61 -2.81
C VAL A 72 14.53 -3.52 -2.95
N LYS A 73 14.41 -4.54 -3.81
CA LYS A 73 15.44 -5.56 -4.03
C LYS A 73 15.94 -5.48 -5.47
N LYS A 74 17.25 -5.55 -5.62
CA LYS A 74 17.87 -5.86 -6.91
C LYS A 74 17.54 -7.30 -7.29
N THR A 75 17.37 -7.55 -8.58
CA THR A 75 17.19 -8.90 -9.12
C THR A 75 18.32 -9.20 -10.11
N ASP A 76 18.44 -10.47 -10.49
CA ASP A 76 19.40 -10.91 -11.52
C ASP A 76 18.89 -10.65 -12.96
N SER A 77 17.70 -10.07 -13.11
CA SER A 77 17.11 -9.79 -14.42
C SER A 77 17.64 -8.49 -15.00
N LEU A 78 18.12 -8.53 -16.24
CA LEU A 78 18.52 -7.34 -17.00
C LEU A 78 17.32 -6.47 -17.40
N ILE A 79 16.16 -7.08 -17.59
CA ILE A 79 14.93 -6.39 -18.03
C ILE A 79 14.15 -5.84 -16.82
N ARG A 80 14.25 -6.53 -15.68
CA ARG A 80 13.59 -6.15 -14.43
C ARG A 80 14.60 -6.03 -13.28
N PRO A 81 15.55 -5.08 -13.37
CA PRO A 81 16.67 -5.01 -12.43
C PRO A 81 16.25 -4.79 -10.98
N PHE A 82 15.03 -4.31 -10.73
CA PHE A 82 14.48 -4.18 -9.39
C PHE A 82 13.08 -4.79 -9.26
N SER A 83 12.80 -5.30 -8.07
CA SER A 83 11.48 -5.66 -7.59
C SER A 83 11.25 -5.00 -6.24
N ALA A 84 10.01 -4.65 -5.94
CA ALA A 84 9.68 -3.97 -4.70
C ALA A 84 8.28 -4.33 -4.23
N PHE A 85 8.03 -4.11 -2.94
CA PHE A 85 6.69 -4.21 -2.39
C PHE A 85 6.37 -3.06 -1.45
N ILE A 86 5.08 -2.76 -1.32
CA ILE A 86 4.52 -1.89 -0.29
C ILE A 86 3.47 -2.72 0.46
N GLU A 87 3.69 -2.92 1.75
CA GLU A 87 2.73 -3.52 2.68
C GLU A 87 2.07 -2.40 3.49
N ILE A 88 0.74 -2.36 3.45
CA ILE A 88 -0.07 -1.37 4.14
C ILE A 88 -0.95 -2.11 5.13
N THR A 89 -0.80 -1.79 6.40
CA THR A 89 -1.66 -2.28 7.47
C THR A 89 -2.55 -1.15 7.98
N GLU A 90 -3.86 -1.31 7.80
CA GLU A 90 -4.90 -0.42 8.31
C GLU A 90 -5.65 -1.12 9.44
N VAL A 91 -5.90 -0.42 10.54
CA VAL A 91 -6.77 -0.92 11.61
C VAL A 91 -7.96 0.02 11.72
N VAL A 92 -9.16 -0.54 11.54
CA VAL A 92 -10.43 0.17 11.65
C VAL A 92 -11.17 -0.38 12.84
N ALA A 93 -11.58 0.51 13.73
CA ALA A 93 -12.37 0.20 14.90
C ALA A 93 -13.78 0.73 14.74
N HIS A 94 -14.78 -0.05 15.16
CA HIS A 94 -16.17 0.39 15.21
C HIS A 94 -16.67 0.33 16.65
N VAL A 95 -17.18 1.45 17.16
CA VAL A 95 -17.73 1.54 18.51
C VAL A 95 -19.17 2.03 18.45
N LYS A 96 -20.07 1.30 19.11
CA LYS A 96 -21.48 1.65 19.22
C LYS A 96 -21.70 2.68 20.32
N ALA A 97 -22.64 3.59 20.10
CA ALA A 97 -23.11 4.52 21.10
C ALA A 97 -24.65 4.67 21.01
N PRO A 98 -25.30 5.05 22.12
CA PRO A 98 -26.75 5.25 22.16
C PRO A 98 -27.21 6.55 21.47
N GLY A 99 -26.30 7.49 21.18
CA GLY A 99 -26.60 8.77 20.56
C GLY A 99 -25.42 9.33 19.78
N GLU A 100 -25.69 10.28 18.88
CA GLU A 100 -24.66 10.90 18.02
C GLU A 100 -23.58 11.59 18.84
N GLU A 101 -23.99 12.42 19.81
CA GLU A 101 -23.07 13.17 20.65
C GLU A 101 -22.22 12.25 21.54
N ALA A 102 -22.85 11.20 22.08
CA ALA A 102 -22.15 10.16 22.81
C ALA A 102 -21.12 9.46 21.90
N ALA A 103 -21.48 9.16 20.64
CA ALA A 103 -20.54 8.58 19.68
C ALA A 103 -19.37 9.53 19.41
N ARG A 104 -19.62 10.82 19.17
CA ARG A 104 -18.57 11.83 18.90
C ARG A 104 -17.54 11.91 20.03
N GLN A 105 -17.99 11.85 21.28
CA GLN A 105 -17.15 11.96 22.47
C GLN A 105 -16.34 10.70 22.81
N LEU A 106 -16.68 9.53 22.24
CA LEU A 106 -15.95 8.28 22.50
C LEU A 106 -14.48 8.40 22.09
N LYS A 107 -13.56 8.14 23.02
CA LYS A 107 -12.13 8.02 22.71
C LYS A 107 -11.86 6.60 22.23
N VAL A 108 -11.35 6.47 21.01
CA VAL A 108 -11.00 5.18 20.41
C VAL A 108 -9.48 5.14 20.29
N THR A 109 -8.83 4.41 21.18
CA THR A 109 -7.36 4.22 21.21
C THR A 109 -7.02 2.77 20.87
N ALA A 110 -5.86 2.57 20.24
CA ALA A 110 -5.31 1.23 20.03
C ALA A 110 -4.95 0.61 21.39
N GLY A 111 -5.60 -0.51 21.76
CA GLY A 111 -5.22 -1.30 22.93
C GLY A 111 -6.31 -1.48 24.00
N ASP A 112 -7.24 -0.54 24.16
CA ASP A 112 -8.18 -0.54 25.30
C ASP A 112 -9.62 -0.91 24.90
N GLY A 113 -9.83 -2.16 24.48
CA GLY A 113 -11.19 -2.65 24.24
C GLY A 113 -11.72 -2.34 22.83
N LEU A 114 -10.86 -2.46 21.83
CA LEU A 114 -11.29 -2.56 20.43
C LEU A 114 -11.84 -3.97 20.14
N TRP A 115 -12.91 -4.34 20.85
CA TRP A 115 -13.59 -5.64 20.74
C TRP A 115 -14.16 -5.91 19.34
N ASP A 116 -14.28 -4.85 18.54
CA ASP A 116 -14.70 -4.91 17.14
C ASP A 116 -13.79 -4.04 16.27
N SER A 117 -12.54 -4.52 16.11
CA SER A 117 -11.61 -3.96 15.13
C SER A 117 -11.30 -4.94 14.02
N SER A 118 -11.18 -4.38 12.83
CA SER A 118 -10.76 -5.07 11.61
C SER A 118 -9.37 -4.56 11.25
N ARG A 119 -8.43 -5.49 11.12
CA ARG A 119 -7.12 -5.24 10.54
C ARG A 119 -7.15 -5.65 9.08
N PHE A 120 -6.84 -4.71 8.21
CA PHE A 120 -6.70 -4.92 6.78
C PHE A 120 -5.22 -4.81 6.41
N MET A 121 -4.71 -5.81 5.70
CA MET A 121 -3.36 -5.82 5.19
C MET A 121 -3.41 -5.90 3.67
N TYR A 122 -2.79 -4.93 3.00
CA TYR A 122 -2.68 -4.86 1.54
C TYR A 122 -1.22 -4.99 1.15
N MET A 123 -0.90 -5.88 0.21
CA MET A 123 0.43 -6.04 -0.34
C MET A 123 0.39 -5.68 -1.82
N LEU A 124 1.14 -4.64 -2.18
CA LEU A 124 1.29 -4.12 -3.53
C LEU A 124 2.68 -4.50 -4.03
N ASN A 125 2.75 -5.23 -5.14
CA ASN A 125 4.01 -5.67 -5.74
C ASN A 125 4.33 -4.83 -6.98
N PHE A 126 5.61 -4.52 -7.17
CA PHE A 126 6.12 -3.70 -8.26
C PHE A 126 7.38 -4.30 -8.87
N VAL A 127 7.58 -4.06 -10.16
CA VAL A 127 8.83 -4.33 -10.88
C VAL A 127 9.28 -3.05 -11.56
N TYR A 128 10.59 -2.85 -11.68
CA TYR A 128 11.15 -1.74 -12.43
C TYR A 128 11.50 -2.22 -13.83
N GLU A 129 10.79 -1.72 -14.85
CA GLU A 129 10.92 -2.13 -16.24
C GLU A 129 10.86 -0.87 -17.12
N ASP A 130 11.73 -0.80 -18.14
CA ASP A 130 11.80 0.35 -19.07
C ASP A 130 11.90 1.72 -18.38
N GLY A 131 12.68 1.79 -17.30
CA GLY A 131 12.93 3.05 -16.58
C GLY A 131 11.77 3.54 -15.71
N ARG A 132 10.81 2.67 -15.37
CA ARG A 132 9.69 3.03 -14.49
C ARG A 132 9.23 1.85 -13.61
N TRP A 133 8.60 2.19 -12.49
CA TRP A 133 7.90 1.22 -11.66
C TRP A 133 6.55 0.84 -12.26
N VAL A 134 6.34 -0.46 -12.46
CA VAL A 134 5.11 -1.05 -12.98
C VAL A 134 4.50 -1.93 -11.90
N PRO A 135 3.20 -1.77 -11.57
CA PRO A 135 2.53 -2.67 -10.65
C PRO A 135 2.44 -4.07 -11.25
N VAL A 136 2.75 -5.08 -10.44
CA VAL A 136 2.46 -6.47 -10.76
C VAL A 136 1.03 -6.74 -10.29
N ASP A 137 0.21 -7.30 -11.17
CA ASP A 137 -1.21 -7.62 -10.90
C ASP A 137 -1.36 -8.85 -9.97
N ASP A 138 -0.71 -8.79 -8.81
CA ASP A 138 -0.78 -9.73 -7.69
C ASP A 138 -1.08 -8.94 -6.42
N LEU A 139 -2.22 -8.25 -6.41
CA LEU A 139 -2.75 -7.69 -5.19
C LEU A 139 -3.08 -8.82 -4.23
N ARG A 140 -2.45 -8.81 -3.06
CA ARG A 140 -2.88 -9.67 -1.95
C ARG A 140 -3.47 -8.80 -0.86
N SER A 141 -4.74 -9.07 -0.51
CA SER A 141 -5.38 -8.48 0.65
C SER A 141 -5.68 -9.57 1.68
N ARG A 142 -5.56 -9.22 2.96
CA ARG A 142 -6.00 -10.06 4.08
C ARG A 142 -6.75 -9.19 5.07
N ALA A 143 -7.91 -9.65 5.52
CA ALA A 143 -8.64 -9.05 6.62
C ALA A 143 -8.64 -10.01 7.81
N ALA A 144 -8.34 -9.49 9.00
CA ALA A 144 -8.45 -10.20 10.25
C ALA A 144 -9.35 -9.40 11.20
N ARG A 145 -10.36 -10.05 11.77
CA ARG A 145 -11.19 -9.45 12.82
C ARG A 145 -10.69 -9.94 14.17
N ASP A 146 -10.31 -9.01 15.04
CA ASP A 146 -9.95 -9.35 16.40
C ASP A 146 -11.21 -9.29 17.27
N LYS A 147 -11.67 -10.46 17.73
CA LYS A 147 -12.69 -10.60 18.77
C LYS A 147 -11.96 -11.06 20.02
N GLY A 148 -11.72 -10.15 20.96
CA GLY A 148 -10.81 -10.34 22.09
C GLY A 148 -10.93 -11.64 22.92
N ALA A 149 -9.92 -11.87 23.75
CA ALA A 149 -9.53 -12.92 24.72
C ALA A 149 -10.39 -14.17 25.09
N LYS A 150 -11.54 -14.48 24.47
CA LYS A 150 -12.18 -15.81 24.57
C LYS A 150 -12.11 -16.64 23.28
N GLY A 151 -11.43 -16.12 22.25
CA GLY A 151 -11.28 -16.79 20.95
C GLY A 151 -9.87 -16.68 20.37
N ALA A 152 -8.84 -16.54 21.21
CA ALA A 152 -7.46 -16.56 20.75
C ALA A 152 -7.22 -17.86 19.96
N LYS A 153 -6.80 -17.69 18.70
CA LYS A 153 -6.60 -18.72 17.66
C LYS A 153 -7.84 -19.12 16.87
N GLN A 154 -8.46 -18.15 16.20
CA GLN A 154 -8.96 -18.43 14.86
C GLN A 154 -8.28 -17.49 13.87
N PHE A 155 -7.20 -17.97 13.24
CA PHE A 155 -6.99 -17.63 11.84
C PHE A 155 -8.23 -18.16 11.13
N ALA A 156 -9.29 -17.35 11.08
CA ALA A 156 -10.48 -17.70 10.34
C ALA A 156 -10.01 -17.99 8.91
N LYS A 157 -10.39 -19.16 8.42
CA LYS A 157 -10.17 -19.63 7.04
C LYS A 157 -10.33 -18.47 6.05
N PRO A 158 -9.61 -18.46 4.91
CA PRO A 158 -9.75 -17.42 3.89
C PRO A 158 -11.25 -17.16 3.70
N PHE A 159 -11.66 -15.96 4.06
CA PHE A 159 -13.06 -15.62 4.04
C PHE A 159 -13.50 -15.71 2.57
N SER A 160 -14.38 -16.67 2.25
CA SER A 160 -15.07 -16.71 0.97
C SER A 160 -15.74 -15.35 0.76
N MET A 161 -15.57 -14.77 -0.43
CA MET A 161 -15.86 -13.39 -0.87
C MET A 161 -17.32 -12.87 -0.70
N ALA A 162 -18.09 -13.31 0.29
CA ALA A 162 -19.53 -13.06 0.39
C ALA A 162 -19.98 -12.20 1.59
N SER A 163 -19.10 -11.85 2.54
CA SER A 163 -19.41 -10.79 3.53
C SER A 163 -18.14 -9.99 3.79
N SER A 164 -17.99 -8.75 3.36
CA SER A 164 -18.91 -7.73 2.85
C SER A 164 -18.18 -7.01 1.70
N ALA A 165 -18.71 -7.14 0.48
CA ALA A 165 -18.26 -6.32 -0.65
C ALA A 165 -18.43 -4.81 -0.41
N ALA A 166 -19.15 -4.43 0.66
CA ALA A 166 -19.33 -3.05 1.11
C ALA A 166 -18.21 -2.55 2.07
N ASP A 167 -17.51 -3.44 2.81
CA ASP A 167 -16.43 -3.01 3.72
C ASP A 167 -15.03 -3.19 3.09
N MET A 168 -14.90 -4.08 2.09
CA MET A 168 -13.74 -4.00 1.19
C MET A 168 -13.96 -2.83 0.25
N GLN A 169 -13.34 -1.70 0.58
CA GLN A 169 -12.98 -0.69 -0.42
C GLN A 169 -12.38 -1.41 -1.63
N ASP A 170 -12.77 -0.97 -2.84
CA ASP A 170 -12.32 -1.54 -4.13
C ASP A 170 -10.90 -2.08 -3.99
N PRO A 171 -10.67 -3.39 -4.19
CA PRO A 171 -9.37 -4.00 -3.97
C PRO A 171 -8.27 -3.29 -4.77
N LYS A 172 -8.60 -2.63 -5.89
CA LYS A 172 -7.64 -1.86 -6.69
C LYS A 172 -7.42 -0.43 -6.20
N ALA A 173 -8.25 0.09 -5.30
CA ALA A 173 -8.10 1.44 -4.75
C ALA A 173 -6.72 1.71 -4.11
N PRO A 174 -6.08 0.77 -3.38
CA PRO A 174 -4.72 0.95 -2.90
C PRO A 174 -3.69 1.12 -4.02
N TYR A 175 -3.82 0.39 -5.15
CA TYR A 175 -2.94 0.57 -6.31
C TYR A 175 -3.15 1.94 -6.97
N ALA A 176 -4.41 2.31 -7.21
CA ALA A 176 -4.78 3.60 -7.80
C ALA A 176 -4.40 4.80 -6.92
N ALA A 177 -4.31 4.61 -5.60
CA ALA A 177 -3.87 5.60 -4.64
C ALA A 177 -2.35 5.80 -4.62
N CYS A 178 -1.60 4.73 -4.85
CA CYS A 178 -0.14 4.71 -4.74
C CYS A 178 0.57 5.10 -6.04
N VAL A 179 -0.02 4.76 -7.18
CA VAL A 179 0.55 5.03 -8.51
C VAL A 179 -0.08 6.31 -9.07
N PRO A 180 0.67 7.40 -9.24
CA PRO A 180 0.14 8.61 -9.89
C PRO A 180 -0.29 8.27 -11.33
N LYS A 181 -1.43 8.82 -11.74
CA LYS A 181 -1.95 8.67 -13.11
C LYS A 181 -1.12 9.46 -14.12
#